data_AF-A0A978TSD9-F1
#
_entry.id   AF-A0A978TSD9-F1
#
_cell.length_a   1.000
_cell.length_b   1.000
_cell.length_c   1.000
_cell.angle_alpha   90.00
_cell.angle_beta   90.00
_cell.angle_gamma   90.00
#
_symmetry.space_group_name_H-M   'P 1'
#
loop_
_entity.id
_entity.type
_entity.pdbx_description
1 polymer ?
#
loop_
_entity_poly.entity_id
_entity_poly.type
_entity_poly.pdbx_seq_one_letter_code
_entity_poly.pdbx_strand_id
1 'polypeptide(L)'
;MKFECFVPAIVVSVATSAILVAPAALADSPLTSTPFASAYHDVEIVRYTAEWGLDDRVLAVLGSPEIPNDIRAAIVNQIGWSNEPQANAERYLAYLASQKNIEPSQMTLALLTPEETFAMGYLLAMDRRFSLNAPIGGSGEVEQTNALELLDLAVAEAPRDFSIIMIRALVQSQREFREGPKNWCAVYQVVNSAISNFSGDRNMRPEAVKTIMDYIGIYRHECVSASY
;
A
#
# COMPACT_ATOMS: atom_id res chain seq x y z
N MET A 1 28.10 81.91 -10.85
CA MET A 1 26.74 81.60 -10.37
C MET A 1 26.53 80.11 -10.57
N LYS A 2 26.57 79.32 -9.49
CA LYS A 2 26.42 77.85 -9.55
C LYS A 2 24.92 77.52 -9.60
N PHE A 3 24.49 76.80 -10.63
CA PHE A 3 23.17 76.17 -10.68
C PHE A 3 23.33 74.72 -10.23
N GLU A 4 22.70 74.38 -9.11
CA GLU A 4 22.50 73.00 -8.68
C GLU A 4 21.36 72.39 -9.50
N CYS A 5 21.62 71.26 -10.16
CA CYS A 5 20.57 70.44 -10.76
C CYS A 5 20.34 69.22 -9.85
N PHE A 6 19.12 69.18 -9.32
CA PHE A 6 18.56 68.18 -8.43
C PHE A 6 18.29 66.89 -9.22
N VAL A 7 18.85 65.75 -8.81
CA VAL A 7 18.47 64.43 -9.32
C VAL A 7 17.64 63.74 -8.25
N PRO A 8 16.35 63.44 -8.47
CA PRO A 8 15.60 62.65 -7.51
C PRO A 8 16.00 61.18 -7.65
N ALA A 9 16.46 60.58 -6.55
CA ALA A 9 16.65 59.15 -6.44
C ALA A 9 15.28 58.46 -6.47
N ILE A 10 14.98 57.73 -7.55
CA ILE A 10 13.85 56.81 -7.59
C ILE A 10 14.27 55.57 -6.80
N VAL A 11 13.80 55.46 -5.56
CA VAL A 11 13.89 54.23 -4.79
C VAL A 11 12.81 53.29 -5.31
N VAL A 12 13.16 52.44 -6.27
CA VAL A 12 12.32 51.30 -6.64
C VAL A 12 12.43 50.26 -5.52
N SER A 13 11.50 50.30 -4.57
CA SER A 13 11.33 49.21 -3.61
C SER A 13 10.66 48.04 -4.31
N VAL A 14 11.46 47.11 -4.84
CA VAL A 14 10.97 45.79 -5.26
C VAL A 14 10.74 44.99 -3.98
N ALA A 15 9.50 44.96 -3.50
CA ALA A 15 9.09 44.00 -2.49
C ALA A 15 9.03 42.61 -3.16
N THR A 16 10.15 41.90 -3.15
CA THR A 16 10.20 40.47 -3.49
C THR A 16 9.49 39.70 -2.39
N SER A 17 8.17 39.51 -2.55
CA SER A 17 7.42 38.51 -1.80
C SER A 17 8.01 37.14 -2.11
N ALA A 18 8.89 36.66 -1.24
CA ALA A 18 9.32 35.27 -1.23
C ALA A 18 8.09 34.42 -0.87
N ILE A 19 7.43 33.88 -1.91
CA ILE A 19 6.44 32.82 -1.73
C ILE A 19 7.25 31.62 -1.22
N LEU A 20 7.22 31.41 0.09
CA LEU A 20 7.58 30.13 0.70
C LEU A 20 6.60 29.10 0.16
N VAL A 21 6.93 28.49 -0.97
CA VAL A 21 6.36 27.21 -1.35
C VAL A 21 6.91 26.24 -0.31
N ALA A 22 6.17 26.06 0.78
CA ALA A 22 6.42 24.94 1.67
C ALA A 22 6.41 23.70 0.77
N PRO A 23 7.45 22.85 0.80
CA PRO A 23 7.32 21.55 0.16
C PRO A 23 6.06 20.95 0.77
N ALA A 24 5.08 20.61 -0.06
CA ALA A 24 4.06 19.67 0.37
C ALA A 24 4.87 18.47 0.85
N ALA A 25 5.00 18.34 2.17
CA ALA A 25 5.48 17.10 2.77
C ALA A 25 4.62 16.06 2.07
N LEU A 26 5.26 15.21 1.26
CA LEU A 26 4.57 14.13 0.57
C LEU A 26 3.79 13.45 1.68
N ALA A 27 2.48 13.64 1.69
CA ALA A 27 1.63 12.96 2.64
C ALA A 27 2.04 11.49 2.51
N ASP A 28 2.49 10.91 3.62
CA ASP A 28 3.09 9.58 3.59
C ASP A 28 2.06 8.62 2.95
N SER A 29 2.46 7.66 2.12
CA SER A 29 1.49 6.96 1.29
C SER A 29 0.62 5.97 2.11
N PRO A 30 -0.69 5.76 1.83
CA PRO A 30 -1.56 4.92 2.67
C PRO A 30 -1.02 3.53 3.01
N LEU A 31 -0.38 2.85 2.05
CA LEU A 31 0.16 1.51 2.27
C LEU A 31 1.33 1.45 3.24
N THR A 32 2.18 2.47 3.29
CA THR A 32 3.41 2.45 4.11
C THR A 32 3.33 3.30 5.37
N SER A 33 2.22 4.01 5.56
CA SER A 33 1.95 4.87 6.72
C SER A 33 1.02 4.23 7.74
N THR A 34 0.71 2.95 7.53
CA THR A 34 -0.19 2.15 8.35
C THR A 34 0.58 0.94 8.90
N PRO A 35 1.45 1.13 9.92
CA PRO A 35 2.30 0.06 10.46
C PRO A 35 1.52 -0.90 11.38
N PHE A 36 0.46 -1.50 10.86
CA PHE A 36 -0.47 -2.33 11.62
C PHE A 36 0.12 -3.69 12.02
N ALA A 37 1.26 -4.10 11.43
CA ALA A 37 2.01 -5.28 11.87
C ALA A 37 2.38 -5.25 13.37
N SER A 38 2.53 -4.04 13.94
CA SER A 38 2.78 -3.84 15.37
C SER A 38 1.71 -4.49 16.28
N ALA A 39 0.47 -4.61 15.80
CA ALA A 39 -0.61 -5.28 16.52
C ALA A 39 -0.44 -6.81 16.61
N TYR A 40 0.58 -7.38 15.94
CA TYR A 40 0.86 -8.81 15.87
C TYR A 40 2.28 -9.17 16.33
N HIS A 41 2.99 -8.29 17.04
CA HIS A 41 4.35 -8.57 17.51
C HIS A 41 4.43 -9.68 18.59
N ASP A 42 3.30 -10.08 19.15
CA ASP A 42 3.14 -11.31 19.95
C ASP A 42 3.14 -12.59 19.12
N VAL A 43 2.92 -12.50 17.80
CA VAL A 43 2.99 -13.62 16.87
C VAL A 43 4.44 -13.86 16.46
N GLU A 44 4.95 -15.05 16.76
CA GLU A 44 6.38 -15.37 16.59
C GLU A 44 6.89 -15.12 15.17
N ILE A 45 6.15 -15.54 14.15
CA ILE A 45 6.59 -15.39 12.77
C ILE A 45 6.60 -13.92 12.30
N VAL A 46 5.72 -13.06 12.83
CA VAL A 46 5.71 -11.62 12.51
C VAL A 46 6.96 -10.97 13.11
N ARG A 47 7.30 -11.31 14.35
CA ARG A 47 8.54 -10.83 14.99
C ARG A 47 9.79 -11.37 14.29
N TYR A 48 9.80 -12.65 13.91
CA TYR A 48 10.89 -13.25 13.14
C TYR A 48 11.11 -12.51 11.83
N THR A 49 10.03 -12.24 11.10
CA THR A 49 10.03 -11.49 9.84
C THR A 49 10.67 -10.09 10.00
N ALA A 50 10.46 -9.43 11.14
CA ALA A 50 11.05 -8.11 11.39
C ALA A 50 12.58 -8.13 11.50
N GLU A 51 13.16 -9.26 11.95
CA GLU A 51 14.60 -9.42 12.13
C GLU A 51 15.28 -9.99 10.88
N TRP A 52 14.64 -10.96 10.22
CA TRP A 52 15.24 -11.77 9.16
C TRP A 52 14.73 -11.42 7.75
N GLY A 53 13.67 -10.62 7.66
CA GLY A 53 13.04 -10.28 6.38
C GLY A 53 12.38 -11.49 5.71
N LEU A 54 12.30 -11.44 4.38
CA LEU A 54 11.71 -12.50 3.56
C LEU A 54 12.76 -13.60 3.29
N ASP A 55 12.79 -14.66 4.09
CA ASP A 55 13.58 -15.88 3.87
C ASP A 55 12.69 -17.09 3.51
N ASP A 56 13.27 -18.27 3.32
CA ASP A 56 12.52 -19.49 2.97
C ASP A 56 11.43 -19.84 4.01
N ARG A 57 11.68 -19.53 5.29
CA ARG A 57 10.71 -19.76 6.37
C ARG A 57 9.50 -18.83 6.20
N VAL A 58 9.74 -17.55 5.97
CA VAL A 58 8.66 -16.56 5.76
C VAL A 58 7.93 -16.82 4.44
N LEU A 59 8.65 -17.15 3.36
CA LEU A 59 8.07 -17.54 2.07
C LEU A 59 7.11 -18.73 2.21
N ALA A 60 7.50 -19.77 2.95
CA ALA A 60 6.64 -20.92 3.20
C ALA A 60 5.37 -20.56 3.98
N VAL A 61 5.49 -19.69 4.98
CA VAL A 61 4.36 -19.25 5.82
C VAL A 61 3.35 -18.44 5.02
N LEU A 62 3.79 -17.61 4.07
CA LEU A 62 2.90 -16.78 3.25
C LEU A 62 1.88 -17.59 2.46
N GLY A 63 2.22 -18.81 2.01
CA GLY A 63 1.30 -19.69 1.28
C GLY A 63 0.58 -20.73 2.14
N SER A 64 0.86 -20.78 3.45
CA SER A 64 0.34 -21.85 4.31
C SER A 64 -1.13 -21.63 4.71
N PRO A 65 -2.04 -22.61 4.52
CA PRO A 65 -3.43 -22.50 4.95
C PRO A 65 -3.61 -22.48 6.47
N GLU A 66 -2.58 -22.85 7.23
CA GLU A 66 -2.60 -22.81 8.70
C GLU A 66 -2.43 -21.38 9.25
N ILE A 67 -2.02 -20.45 8.39
CA ILE A 67 -1.75 -19.06 8.77
C ILE A 67 -2.97 -18.20 8.44
N PRO A 68 -3.60 -17.56 9.45
CA PRO A 68 -4.68 -16.62 9.25
C PRO A 68 -4.29 -15.45 8.32
N ASN A 69 -5.25 -14.97 7.53
CA ASN A 69 -5.03 -13.89 6.57
C ASN A 69 -4.61 -12.56 7.23
N ASP A 70 -5.01 -12.29 8.46
CA ASP A 70 -4.57 -11.10 9.19
C ASP A 70 -3.09 -11.16 9.60
N ILE A 71 -2.61 -12.33 10.02
CA ILE A 71 -1.19 -12.60 10.28
C ILE A 71 -0.39 -12.53 8.98
N ARG A 72 -0.89 -13.13 7.89
CA ARG A 72 -0.26 -13.04 6.56
C ARG A 72 -0.12 -11.59 6.10
N ALA A 73 -1.16 -10.78 6.28
CA ALA A 73 -1.12 -9.34 6.02
C ALA A 73 -0.09 -8.63 6.90
N ALA A 74 -0.01 -8.97 8.19
CA ALA A 74 0.97 -8.40 9.11
C ALA A 74 2.41 -8.71 8.71
N ILE A 75 2.70 -9.93 8.24
CA ILE A 75 4.01 -10.32 7.70
C ILE A 75 4.40 -9.41 6.53
N VAL A 76 3.50 -9.23 5.55
CA VAL A 76 3.76 -8.37 4.37
C VAL A 76 3.93 -6.90 4.78
N ASN A 77 3.09 -6.39 5.68
CA ASN A 77 3.22 -5.02 6.20
C ASN A 77 4.54 -4.80 6.94
N GLN A 78 5.02 -5.81 7.67
CA GLN A 78 6.27 -5.77 8.42
C GLN A 78 7.51 -5.60 7.52
N ILE A 79 7.52 -6.25 6.34
CA ILE A 79 8.65 -6.16 5.39
C ILE A 79 8.49 -5.08 4.33
N GLY A 80 7.27 -4.61 4.08
CA GLY A 80 7.01 -3.68 2.99
C GLY A 80 7.55 -2.26 3.22
N TRP A 81 8.11 -1.95 4.39
CA TRP A 81 8.79 -0.68 4.66
C TRP A 81 10.26 -0.73 4.24
N SER A 82 10.55 -0.32 2.99
CA SER A 82 11.90 0.01 2.55
C SER A 82 11.87 1.21 1.61
N ASN A 83 12.94 2.01 1.63
CA ASN A 83 13.16 3.07 0.64
C ASN A 83 13.80 2.53 -0.65
N GLU A 84 14.26 1.28 -0.63
CA GLU A 84 14.83 0.60 -1.78
C GLU A 84 13.75 -0.24 -2.49
N PRO A 85 13.84 -0.39 -3.83
CA PRO A 85 13.02 -1.34 -4.56
C PRO A 85 13.18 -2.74 -3.96
N GLN A 86 12.08 -3.30 -3.46
CA GLN A 86 12.03 -4.68 -3.02
C GLN A 86 11.49 -5.52 -4.19
N ALA A 87 12.10 -6.68 -4.41
CA ALA A 87 11.66 -7.66 -5.41
C ALA A 87 10.97 -8.84 -4.70
N ASN A 88 10.19 -8.55 -3.66
CA ASN A 88 9.61 -9.58 -2.79
C ASN A 88 8.54 -10.39 -3.51
N ALA A 89 7.71 -9.75 -4.34
CA ALA A 89 6.72 -10.44 -5.17
C ALA A 89 7.40 -11.37 -6.19
N GLU A 90 8.49 -10.94 -6.82
CA GLU A 90 9.28 -11.76 -7.74
C GLU A 90 9.91 -12.97 -7.03
N ARG A 91 10.51 -12.75 -5.86
CA ARG A 91 11.09 -13.82 -5.02
C ARG A 91 10.02 -14.81 -4.57
N TYR A 92 8.84 -14.32 -4.19
CA TYR A 92 7.73 -15.18 -3.81
C TYR A 92 7.20 -15.99 -5.01
N LEU A 93 7.10 -15.38 -6.19
CA LEU A 93 6.68 -16.10 -7.40
C LEU A 93 7.67 -17.21 -7.76
N ALA A 94 8.97 -16.91 -7.69
CA ALA A 94 10.02 -17.91 -7.90
C ALA A 94 9.95 -19.05 -6.88
N TYR A 95 9.69 -18.73 -5.61
CA TYR A 95 9.46 -19.73 -4.57
C TYR A 95 8.27 -20.63 -4.91
N LEU A 96 7.10 -20.07 -5.24
CA LEU A 96 5.89 -20.85 -5.58
C LEU A 96 6.09 -21.74 -6.82
N ALA A 97 6.76 -21.22 -7.85
CA ALA A 97 7.09 -21.98 -9.05
C ALA A 97 8.02 -23.16 -8.74
N SER A 98 9.03 -22.94 -7.89
CA SER A 98 9.95 -23.99 -7.45
C SER A 98 9.25 -25.12 -6.68
N GLN A 99 8.25 -24.80 -5.84
CA GLN A 99 7.47 -25.82 -5.13
C GLN A 99 6.67 -26.72 -6.08
N LYS A 100 6.36 -26.23 -7.29
CA LYS A 100 5.63 -26.95 -8.34
C LYS A 100 6.56 -27.52 -9.42
N ASN A 101 7.89 -27.37 -9.29
CA ASN A 101 8.90 -27.78 -10.27
C ASN A 101 8.64 -27.20 -11.68
N ILE A 102 8.21 -25.95 -11.76
CA ILE A 102 8.01 -25.21 -13.01
C ILE A 102 8.73 -23.87 -12.97
N GLU A 103 8.87 -23.23 -14.13
CA GLU A 103 9.41 -21.87 -14.22
C GLU A 103 8.36 -20.82 -13.81
N PRO A 104 8.77 -19.65 -13.28
CA PRO A 104 7.85 -18.55 -12.95
C PRO A 104 6.91 -18.15 -14.09
N SER A 105 7.42 -18.14 -15.32
CA SER A 105 6.64 -17.81 -16.53
C SER A 105 5.53 -18.83 -16.86
N GLN A 106 5.57 -20.02 -16.26
CA GLN A 106 4.55 -21.06 -16.41
C GLN A 106 3.49 -21.01 -15.30
N MET A 107 3.68 -20.18 -14.27
CA MET A 107 2.67 -19.98 -13.24
C MET A 107 1.44 -19.28 -13.86
N THR A 108 0.28 -19.84 -13.57
CA THR A 108 -1.03 -19.30 -13.96
C THR A 108 -1.82 -18.94 -12.71
N LEU A 109 -2.82 -18.07 -12.85
CA LEU A 109 -3.66 -17.68 -11.72
C LEU A 109 -4.39 -18.90 -11.13
N ALA A 110 -4.77 -19.86 -11.97
CA ALA A 110 -5.42 -21.11 -11.56
C ALA A 110 -4.52 -22.07 -10.75
N LEU A 111 -3.20 -21.85 -10.73
CA LEU A 111 -2.25 -22.65 -9.93
C LEU A 111 -2.00 -22.07 -8.54
N LEU A 112 -2.46 -20.85 -8.27
CA LEU A 112 -2.35 -20.20 -6.98
C LEU A 112 -3.53 -20.61 -6.08
N THR A 113 -3.24 -20.84 -4.80
CA THR A 113 -4.26 -20.91 -3.76
C THR A 113 -4.75 -19.50 -3.39
N PRO A 114 -5.92 -19.35 -2.73
CA PRO A 114 -6.39 -18.05 -2.26
C PRO A 114 -5.38 -17.32 -1.36
N GLU A 115 -4.69 -18.06 -0.48
CA GLU A 115 -3.65 -17.55 0.41
C GLU A 115 -2.43 -17.03 -0.38
N GLU A 116 -1.98 -17.81 -1.37
CA GLU A 116 -0.87 -17.43 -2.25
C GLU A 116 -1.23 -16.21 -3.10
N THR A 117 -2.43 -16.17 -3.68
CA THR A 117 -2.96 -15.04 -4.46
C THR A 117 -3.01 -13.77 -3.62
N PHE A 118 -3.52 -13.86 -2.38
CA PHE A 118 -3.58 -12.73 -1.47
C PHE A 118 -2.19 -12.21 -1.08
N ALA A 119 -1.28 -13.10 -0.67
CA ALA A 119 0.11 -12.74 -0.36
C ALA A 119 0.81 -12.10 -1.57
N MET A 120 0.66 -12.69 -2.76
CA MET A 120 1.27 -12.18 -4.00
C MET A 120 0.78 -10.77 -4.32
N GLY A 121 -0.54 -10.56 -4.30
CA GLY A 121 -1.13 -9.25 -4.57
C GLY A 121 -0.66 -8.18 -3.59
N TYR A 122 -0.58 -8.51 -2.30
CA TYR A 122 -0.15 -7.54 -1.30
C TYR A 122 1.37 -7.26 -1.37
N LEU A 123 2.21 -8.28 -1.55
CA LEU A 123 3.65 -8.08 -1.77
C LEU A 123 3.90 -7.19 -2.98
N LEU A 124 3.22 -7.47 -4.11
CA LEU A 124 3.35 -6.67 -5.32
C LEU A 124 2.90 -5.22 -5.11
N ALA A 125 1.83 -5.01 -4.33
CA ALA A 125 1.40 -3.67 -3.97
C ALA A 125 2.45 -2.91 -3.14
N MET A 126 3.16 -3.59 -2.24
CA MET A 126 4.24 -2.96 -1.45
C MET A 126 5.46 -2.65 -2.34
N ASP A 127 5.89 -3.58 -3.19
CA ASP A 127 7.00 -3.40 -4.14
C ASP A 127 6.71 -2.30 -5.18
N ARG A 128 5.45 -2.19 -5.62
CA ARG A 128 4.97 -1.26 -6.66
C ARG A 128 4.04 -0.20 -6.10
N ARG A 129 4.19 0.23 -4.84
CA ARG A 129 3.31 1.23 -4.18
C ARG A 129 3.10 2.54 -4.97
N PHE A 130 4.02 2.84 -5.89
CA PHE A 130 4.00 4.01 -6.74
C PHE A 130 3.53 3.76 -8.19
N SER A 131 3.26 2.50 -8.54
CA SER A 131 2.86 2.04 -9.87
C SER A 131 1.98 0.79 -9.73
N LEU A 132 0.87 0.87 -9.01
CA LEU A 132 0.03 -0.31 -8.68
C LEU A 132 -0.57 -1.04 -9.89
N ASN A 133 -0.63 -0.38 -11.06
CA ASN A 133 -1.06 -1.00 -12.32
C ASN A 133 0.09 -1.73 -13.04
N ALA A 134 1.33 -1.56 -12.58
CA ALA A 134 2.47 -2.26 -13.15
C ALA A 134 2.50 -3.70 -12.61
N PRO A 135 2.70 -4.70 -13.49
CA PRO A 135 2.81 -6.08 -13.06
C PRO A 135 4.22 -6.36 -12.49
N ILE A 136 4.50 -7.62 -12.13
CA ILE A 136 5.83 -8.05 -11.69
C ILE A 136 6.86 -7.77 -12.81
N GLY A 137 6.50 -8.15 -14.04
CA GLY A 137 7.38 -8.18 -15.21
C GLY A 137 7.65 -9.64 -15.64
N GLY A 138 7.91 -9.87 -16.93
CA GLY A 138 8.05 -11.22 -17.50
C GLY A 138 7.07 -11.48 -18.65
N SER A 139 6.68 -12.73 -18.87
CA SER A 139 5.72 -13.10 -19.94
C SER A 139 4.64 -14.09 -19.49
N GLY A 140 4.73 -14.64 -18.28
CA GLY A 140 3.72 -15.50 -17.69
C GLY A 140 2.46 -14.74 -17.26
N GLU A 141 1.37 -15.46 -17.02
CA GLU A 141 0.09 -14.87 -16.64
C GLU A 141 0.17 -14.14 -15.29
N VAL A 142 0.71 -14.80 -14.26
CA VAL A 142 0.91 -14.16 -12.94
C VAL A 142 1.89 -13.00 -13.03
N GLU A 143 2.96 -13.15 -13.81
CA GLU A 143 3.98 -12.12 -14.06
C GLU A 143 3.43 -10.84 -14.71
N GLN A 144 2.32 -10.96 -15.45
CA GLN A 144 1.64 -9.87 -16.16
C GLN A 144 0.39 -9.36 -15.41
N THR A 145 0.04 -9.95 -14.27
CA THR A 145 -1.09 -9.52 -13.44
C THR A 145 -0.65 -8.42 -12.48
N ASN A 146 -1.46 -7.37 -12.32
CA ASN A 146 -1.15 -6.30 -11.36
C ASN A 146 -1.65 -6.61 -9.94
N ALA A 147 -1.20 -5.80 -8.97
CA ALA A 147 -1.48 -6.03 -7.55
C ALA A 147 -2.98 -6.02 -7.21
N LEU A 148 -3.75 -5.10 -7.81
CA LEU A 148 -5.18 -4.99 -7.54
C LEU A 148 -5.98 -6.13 -8.17
N GLU A 149 -5.58 -6.60 -9.36
CA GLU A 149 -6.19 -7.77 -9.99
C GLU A 149 -6.02 -9.04 -9.15
N LEU A 150 -4.82 -9.27 -8.60
CA LEU A 150 -4.57 -10.38 -7.67
C LEU A 150 -5.43 -10.26 -6.40
N LEU A 151 -5.52 -9.06 -5.82
CA LEU A 151 -6.32 -8.84 -4.62
C LEU A 151 -7.83 -8.95 -4.90
N ASP A 152 -8.28 -8.56 -6.09
CA ASP A 152 -9.67 -8.75 -6.52
C ASP A 152 -10.00 -10.24 -6.67
N LEU A 153 -9.06 -11.04 -7.21
CA LEU A 153 -9.19 -12.50 -7.25
C LEU A 153 -9.27 -13.10 -5.84
N ALA A 154 -8.38 -12.68 -4.93
CA ALA A 154 -8.42 -13.15 -3.53
C ALA A 154 -9.75 -12.80 -2.83
N VAL A 155 -10.29 -11.59 -3.06
CA VAL A 155 -11.61 -11.21 -2.53
C VAL A 155 -12.72 -12.06 -3.15
N ALA A 156 -12.66 -12.38 -4.44
CA ALA A 156 -13.65 -13.23 -5.10
C ALA A 156 -13.66 -14.66 -4.56
N GLU A 157 -12.50 -15.20 -4.20
CA GLU A 157 -12.34 -16.54 -3.61
C GLU A 157 -12.70 -16.58 -2.12
N ALA A 158 -12.46 -15.49 -1.39
CA ALA A 158 -12.72 -15.38 0.04
C ALA A 158 -13.55 -14.12 0.40
N PRO A 159 -14.80 -13.98 -0.09
CA PRO A 159 -15.59 -12.76 0.05
C PRO A 159 -16.09 -12.47 1.47
N ARG A 160 -15.85 -13.39 2.41
CA ARG A 160 -16.16 -13.25 3.84
C ARG A 160 -14.91 -13.09 4.70
N ASP A 161 -13.74 -12.98 4.09
CA ASP A 161 -12.50 -12.70 4.80
C ASP A 161 -12.31 -11.18 4.91
N PHE A 162 -12.53 -10.67 6.12
CA PHE A 162 -12.43 -9.24 6.39
C PHE A 162 -11.02 -8.71 6.15
N SER A 163 -9.99 -9.50 6.46
CA SER A 163 -8.59 -9.09 6.33
C SER A 163 -8.20 -8.90 4.88
N ILE A 164 -8.58 -9.83 4.00
CA ILE A 164 -8.36 -9.70 2.55
C ILE A 164 -9.06 -8.45 2.02
N ILE A 165 -10.34 -8.26 2.38
CA ILE A 165 -11.13 -7.09 1.96
C ILE A 165 -10.51 -5.78 2.44
N MET A 166 -10.06 -5.72 3.70
CA MET A 166 -9.42 -4.55 4.28
C MET A 166 -8.11 -4.19 3.58
N ILE A 167 -7.26 -5.18 3.30
CA ILE A 167 -5.99 -4.95 2.60
C ILE A 167 -6.22 -4.56 1.15
N ARG A 168 -7.16 -5.20 0.44
CA ARG A 168 -7.56 -4.78 -0.91
C ARG A 168 -8.03 -3.32 -0.91
N ALA A 169 -8.83 -2.92 0.08
CA ALA A 169 -9.29 -1.53 0.22
C ALA A 169 -8.14 -0.57 0.54
N LEU A 170 -7.18 -0.98 1.37
CA LEU A 170 -5.99 -0.19 1.68
C LEU A 170 -5.11 0.02 0.43
N VAL A 171 -4.86 -1.03 -0.35
CA VAL A 171 -4.12 -0.93 -1.63
C VAL A 171 -4.87 -0.06 -2.64
N GLN A 172 -6.20 -0.17 -2.69
CA GLN A 172 -7.02 0.71 -3.50
C GLN A 172 -6.91 2.18 -3.08
N SER A 173 -6.90 2.45 -1.78
CA SER A 173 -6.73 3.82 -1.25
C SER A 173 -5.38 4.41 -1.66
N GLN A 174 -4.34 3.59 -1.80
CA GLN A 174 -3.05 4.01 -2.33
C GLN A 174 -3.13 4.42 -3.81
N ARG A 175 -3.94 3.74 -4.62
CA ARG A 175 -4.22 4.16 -6.00
C ARG A 175 -4.92 5.52 -6.03
N GLU A 176 -5.97 5.68 -5.23
CA GLU A 176 -6.70 6.96 -5.16
C GLU A 176 -5.80 8.12 -4.70
N PHE A 177 -4.94 7.87 -3.71
CA PHE A 177 -3.97 8.85 -3.22
C PHE A 177 -3.06 9.35 -4.36
N ARG A 178 -2.69 8.48 -5.30
CA ARG A 178 -1.79 8.77 -6.41
C ARG A 178 -2.41 9.62 -7.51
N GLU A 179 -3.74 9.63 -7.63
CA GLU A 179 -4.47 10.53 -8.52
C GLU A 179 -4.47 11.99 -8.01
N GLY A 180 -4.05 12.19 -6.75
CA GLY A 180 -3.82 13.50 -6.17
C GLY A 180 -5.01 14.05 -5.36
N PRO A 181 -4.95 15.34 -4.97
CA PRO A 181 -5.85 15.92 -3.98
C PRO A 181 -7.35 15.77 -4.27
N LYS A 182 -7.74 15.75 -5.56
CA LYS A 182 -9.15 15.58 -5.95
C LYS A 182 -9.74 14.23 -5.53
N ASN A 183 -8.90 13.21 -5.33
CA ASN A 183 -9.32 11.87 -4.94
C ASN A 183 -9.08 11.59 -3.45
N TRP A 184 -8.68 12.58 -2.66
CA TRP A 184 -8.40 12.37 -1.24
C TRP A 184 -9.64 11.93 -0.45
N CYS A 185 -10.84 12.41 -0.79
CA CYS A 185 -12.05 11.82 -0.21
C CYS A 185 -12.20 10.32 -0.53
N ALA A 186 -11.84 9.90 -1.75
CA ALA A 186 -11.90 8.50 -2.15
C ALA A 186 -10.93 7.62 -1.35
N VAL A 187 -9.74 8.14 -0.97
CA VAL A 187 -8.80 7.46 -0.06
C VAL A 187 -9.52 7.01 1.23
N TYR A 188 -10.27 7.92 1.84
CA TYR A 188 -11.07 7.62 3.04
C TYR A 188 -12.25 6.70 2.74
N GLN A 189 -13.06 7.04 1.73
CA GLN A 189 -14.31 6.34 1.45
C GLN A 189 -14.10 4.86 1.11
N VAL A 190 -13.05 4.52 0.37
CA VAL A 190 -12.76 3.14 -0.02
C VAL A 190 -12.56 2.25 1.22
N VAL A 191 -11.69 2.66 2.14
CA VAL A 191 -11.40 1.86 3.35
C VAL A 191 -12.56 1.90 4.33
N ASN A 192 -13.17 3.07 4.52
CA ASN A 192 -14.34 3.19 5.40
C ASN A 192 -15.50 2.32 4.92
N SER A 193 -15.74 2.24 3.61
CA SER A 193 -16.79 1.40 3.02
C SER A 193 -16.51 -0.09 3.22
N ALA A 194 -15.24 -0.52 3.14
CA ALA A 194 -14.84 -1.88 3.45
C ALA A 194 -15.19 -2.25 4.90
N ILE A 195 -15.08 -1.32 5.85
CA ILE A 195 -15.48 -1.54 7.25
C ILE A 195 -17.00 -1.51 7.42
N SER A 196 -17.66 -0.48 6.89
CA SER A 196 -19.09 -0.23 7.15
C SER A 196 -20.01 -1.22 6.45
N ASN A 197 -19.61 -1.70 5.27
CA ASN A 197 -20.43 -2.58 4.44
C ASN A 197 -20.13 -4.07 4.69
N PHE A 198 -19.02 -4.38 5.36
CA PHE A 198 -18.69 -5.76 5.68
C PHE A 198 -19.69 -6.33 6.69
N SER A 199 -20.27 -7.47 6.33
CA SER A 199 -21.20 -8.22 7.16
C SER A 199 -20.59 -9.58 7.49
N GLY A 200 -20.38 -9.84 8.78
CA GLY A 200 -19.75 -11.07 9.26
C GLY A 200 -18.70 -10.80 10.33
N ASP A 201 -17.99 -11.87 10.69
CA ASP A 201 -16.95 -11.82 11.69
C ASP A 201 -15.69 -11.17 11.11
N ARG A 202 -15.19 -10.16 11.80
CA ARG A 202 -13.99 -9.44 11.39
C ARG A 202 -12.76 -10.19 11.89
N ASN A 203 -12.08 -10.88 10.99
CA ASN A 203 -10.91 -11.70 11.29
C ASN A 203 -9.57 -10.92 11.29
N MET A 204 -9.60 -9.59 11.40
CA MET A 204 -8.42 -8.74 11.60
C MET A 204 -8.49 -8.14 13.01
N ARG A 205 -7.37 -8.13 13.74
CA ARG A 205 -7.31 -7.55 15.09
C ARG A 205 -7.83 -6.11 15.12
N PRO A 206 -8.70 -5.75 16.09
CA PRO A 206 -9.23 -4.39 16.22
C PRO A 206 -8.14 -3.32 16.29
N GLU A 207 -7.01 -3.60 16.92
CA GLU A 207 -5.86 -2.71 17.03
C GLU A 207 -5.25 -2.43 15.66
N ALA A 208 -5.13 -3.44 14.80
CA ALA A 208 -4.64 -3.27 13.43
C ALA A 208 -5.59 -2.41 12.58
N VAL A 209 -6.90 -2.68 12.69
CA VAL A 209 -7.94 -1.86 12.03
C VAL A 209 -7.86 -0.42 12.50
N LYS A 210 -7.67 -0.20 13.81
CA LYS A 210 -7.50 1.13 14.39
C LYS A 210 -6.27 1.82 13.81
N THR A 211 -5.11 1.17 13.74
CA THR A 211 -3.90 1.75 13.15
C THR A 211 -4.13 2.17 11.69
N ILE A 212 -4.83 1.35 10.90
CA ILE A 212 -5.19 1.71 9.51
C ILE A 212 -6.09 2.95 9.50
N MET A 213 -7.15 2.95 10.32
CA MET A 213 -8.15 4.03 10.32
C MET A 213 -7.67 5.32 10.96
N ASP A 214 -6.72 5.28 11.91
CA ASP A 214 -6.11 6.49 12.47
C ASP A 214 -5.41 7.29 11.37
N TYR A 215 -4.73 6.61 10.44
CA TYR A 215 -4.10 7.25 9.28
C TYR A 215 -5.13 7.61 8.20
N ILE A 216 -5.96 6.66 7.77
CA ILE A 216 -6.93 6.89 6.68
C ILE A 216 -7.96 7.96 7.05
N GLY A 217 -8.33 8.05 8.33
CA GLY A 217 -9.25 9.03 8.87
C GLY A 217 -8.80 10.48 8.67
N ILE A 218 -7.50 10.73 8.48
CA ILE A 218 -6.97 12.06 8.16
C ILE A 218 -7.63 12.60 6.89
N TYR A 219 -7.92 11.76 5.89
CA TYR A 219 -8.52 12.17 4.62
C TYR A 219 -10.03 12.42 4.69
N ARG A 220 -10.68 12.14 5.83
CA ARG A 220 -12.14 12.28 5.99
C ARG A 220 -12.65 13.71 5.72
N HIS A 221 -11.87 14.72 6.09
CA HIS A 221 -12.26 16.12 5.92
C HIS A 221 -12.38 16.53 4.44
N GLU A 222 -11.68 15.83 3.55
CA GLU A 222 -11.69 16.09 2.11
C GLU A 222 -13.00 15.70 1.44
N CYS A 223 -13.86 14.95 2.14
CA CYS A 223 -15.19 14.61 1.65
C CYS A 223 -16.19 15.77 1.75
N VAL A 224 -15.91 16.78 2.57
CA VAL A 224 -16.78 17.96 2.70
C VAL A 224 -16.36 19.05 1.70
N SER A 225 -15.05 19.15 1.40
CA SER A 225 -14.49 20.12 0.46
C SER A 225 -14.76 19.80 -1.01
N ALA A 226 -14.99 18.53 -1.37
CA ALA A 226 -15.26 18.08 -2.74
C ALA A 226 -16.67 18.42 -3.29
N SER A 227 -17.50 19.15 -2.52
CA SER A 227 -18.90 19.47 -2.88
C SER A 227 -19.10 20.85 -3.55
N TYR A 228 -18.04 21.46 -4.08
CA TYR A 228 -18.07 22.79 -4.71
C TYR A 228 -17.68 22.76 -6.20
#